data_AF-A0A9D4HJB8-F1
#
_entry.id   AF-A0A9D4HJB8-F1
#
_cell.length_a   1.000
_cell.length_b   1.000
_cell.length_c   1.000
_cell.angle_alpha   90.00
_cell.angle_beta   90.00
_cell.angle_gamma   90.00
#
_symmetry.space_group_name_H-M   'P 1'
#
loop_
_entity.id
_entity.type
_entity.pdbx_description
1 polymer ?
#
loop_
_entity_poly.entity_id
_entity_poly.type
_entity_poly.pdbx_seq_one_letter_code
_entity_poly.pdbx_strand_id
1 'polypeptide(L)'
;MNLPVNYDNGVVKWSFIPSQPSSLLPLPPTLRVGDFNLDSHPDLLVVVGNGNLHRAVLMFNKECMSNCGEFSRTFEINWNTWIEGHDSRSLLPAFYDLRDNFEHRGSACDWCY
;
A
#
# COMPACT_ATOMS: atom_id res chain seq x y z
N MET A 1 5.23 -8.05 17.11
CA MET A 1 4.32 -6.96 16.72
C MET A 1 3.22 -7.61 15.86
N ASN A 2 2.03 -7.84 16.43
CA ASN A 2 0.88 -8.38 15.68
C ASN A 2 0.11 -7.18 15.14
N LEU A 3 0.45 -6.72 13.94
CA LEU A 3 -0.43 -5.82 13.19
C LEU A 3 -1.52 -6.70 12.56
N PRO A 4 -2.80 -6.57 12.98
CA PRO A 4 -3.89 -7.29 12.34
C PRO A 4 -4.19 -6.64 10.98
N VAL A 5 -3.37 -6.93 9.98
CA VAL A 5 -3.56 -6.45 8.58
C VAL A 5 -4.22 -7.52 7.71
N ASN A 6 -4.77 -8.56 8.34
CA ASN A 6 -5.51 -9.59 7.62
C ASN A 6 -6.90 -9.05 7.31
N TYR A 7 -7.29 -9.12 6.04
CA TYR A 7 -8.69 -8.91 5.66
C TYR A 7 -9.43 -10.23 5.85
N ASP A 8 -10.43 -10.22 6.72
CA ASP A 8 -11.26 -11.37 7.02
C ASP A 8 -12.73 -10.94 6.99
N ASN A 9 -13.49 -11.45 6.04
CA ASN A 9 -14.94 -11.25 5.96
C ASN A 9 -15.69 -12.54 6.37
N GLY A 10 -15.08 -13.39 7.19
CA GLY A 10 -15.62 -14.68 7.67
C GLY A 10 -15.64 -15.81 6.64
N VAL A 11 -15.55 -15.49 5.34
CA VAL A 11 -15.55 -16.46 4.23
C VAL A 11 -14.22 -16.49 3.48
N VAL A 12 -13.56 -15.34 3.36
CA VAL A 12 -12.33 -15.17 2.60
C VAL A 12 -11.32 -14.46 3.49
N LYS A 13 -10.17 -15.09 3.69
CA LYS A 13 -9.05 -14.54 4.45
C LYS A 13 -7.90 -14.21 3.50
N TRP A 14 -7.55 -12.93 3.44
CA TRP A 14 -6.35 -12.45 2.77
C TRP A 14 -5.33 -12.06 3.82
N SER A 15 -4.11 -12.56 3.68
CA SER A 15 -3.01 -12.29 4.61
C SER A 15 -1.73 -11.95 3.87
N PHE A 16 -0.76 -11.38 4.57
CA PHE A 16 0.60 -11.32 4.02
C PHE A 16 1.08 -12.72 3.67
N ILE A 17 1.78 -12.80 2.54
CA ILE A 17 2.37 -14.05 2.09
C ILE A 17 3.66 -14.26 2.90
N PRO A 18 3.75 -15.31 3.72
CA PRO A 18 4.99 -15.61 4.42
C PRO A 18 6.07 -15.99 3.41
N SER A 19 7.32 -15.72 3.76
CA SER A 19 8.47 -16.18 2.97
C SER A 19 8.38 -17.70 2.83
N GLN A 20 8.35 -18.21 1.59
CA GLN A 20 8.33 -19.65 1.33
C GLN A 20 9.77 -20.18 1.35
N PRO A 21 10.17 -20.94 2.40
CA PRO A 21 11.56 -21.37 2.57
C PRO A 21 12.02 -22.37 1.51
N SER A 22 11.10 -23.00 0.77
CA SER A 22 11.39 -23.94 -0.32
C SER A 22 11.45 -23.30 -1.72
N SER A 23 11.23 -21.99 -1.83
CA SER A 23 11.40 -21.27 -3.10
C SER A 23 12.88 -21.10 -3.40
N LEU A 24 13.28 -21.26 -4.67
CA LEU A 24 14.63 -20.92 -5.15
C LEU A 24 14.99 -19.44 -4.89
N LEU A 25 13.98 -18.59 -4.69
CA LEU A 25 14.09 -17.19 -4.30
C LEU A 25 13.03 -16.88 -3.22
N PRO A 26 13.35 -17.03 -1.92
CA PRO A 26 12.44 -16.67 -0.84
C PRO A 26 12.28 -15.14 -0.81
N LEU A 27 11.16 -14.64 -1.31
CA LEU A 27 10.84 -13.21 -1.24
C LEU A 27 10.26 -12.88 0.14
N PRO A 28 10.74 -11.83 0.82
CA PRO A 28 10.10 -11.34 2.03
C PRO A 28 8.71 -10.76 1.69
N PRO A 29 7.81 -10.60 2.69
CA PRO A 29 6.56 -9.89 2.49
C PRO A 29 6.82 -8.53 1.82
N THR A 30 6.16 -8.28 0.68
CA THR A 30 6.37 -7.04 -0.06
C THR A 30 5.47 -5.94 0.49
N LEU A 31 6.10 -4.89 1.01
CA LEU A 31 5.50 -3.65 1.49
C LEU A 31 6.19 -2.46 0.81
N ARG A 32 5.41 -1.48 0.36
CA ARG A 32 5.88 -0.17 -0.10
C ARG A 32 5.02 0.90 0.55
N VAL A 33 5.63 2.04 0.89
CA VAL A 33 4.98 3.19 1.52
C VAL A 33 5.04 4.36 0.55
N GLY A 34 3.96 5.13 0.44
CA GLY A 34 3.90 6.34 -0.40
C GLY A 34 2.57 7.06 -0.19
N ASP A 35 2.46 8.29 -0.67
CA ASP A 35 1.18 9.04 -0.68
C ASP A 35 0.53 8.84 -2.06
N PHE A 36 -0.34 7.83 -2.18
CA PHE A 36 -0.85 7.40 -3.48
C PHE A 36 -2.06 8.22 -3.93
N ASN A 37 -2.83 8.73 -2.97
CA ASN A 37 -4.00 9.57 -3.23
C ASN A 37 -3.73 11.09 -3.08
N LEU A 38 -2.50 11.48 -2.75
CA LEU A 38 -2.04 12.85 -2.53
C LEU A 38 -2.76 13.58 -1.40
N ASP A 39 -3.08 12.89 -0.31
CA ASP A 39 -3.74 13.51 0.84
C ASP A 39 -2.77 13.92 1.96
N SER A 40 -1.46 13.90 1.70
CA SER A 40 -0.37 14.14 2.64
C SER A 40 -0.23 13.10 3.76
N HIS A 41 -0.88 11.94 3.64
CA HIS A 41 -0.73 10.81 4.56
C HIS A 41 -0.12 9.60 3.86
N PRO A 42 0.77 8.85 4.54
CA PRO A 42 1.40 7.69 3.94
C PRO A 42 0.41 6.52 3.86
N ASP A 43 0.19 6.03 2.65
CA ASP A 43 -0.53 4.81 2.29
C ASP A 43 0.44 3.62 2.12
N LEU A 44 -0.12 2.42 1.94
CA LEU A 44 0.64 1.19 1.72
C LEU A 44 0.27 0.52 0.40
N LEU A 45 1.27 0.03 -0.33
CA LEU A 45 1.15 -0.90 -1.43
C LEU A 45 1.72 -2.24 -0.99
N VAL A 46 0.87 -3.26 -0.92
CA VAL A 46 1.22 -4.54 -0.31
C VAL A 46 0.82 -5.71 -1.19
N VAL A 47 1.47 -6.86 -0.99
CA VAL A 47 1.03 -8.12 -1.59
C VAL A 47 0.35 -8.98 -0.53
N VAL A 48 -0.90 -9.35 -0.81
CA VAL A 48 -1.70 -10.29 -0.01
C VAL A 48 -1.96 -11.58 -0.77
N GLY A 49 -2.12 -12.67 -0.04
CA GLY A 49 -2.40 -13.98 -0.59
C GLY A 49 -3.64 -14.64 0.01
N ASN A 50 -4.27 -15.49 -0.80
CA ASN A 50 -5.28 -16.45 -0.39
C ASN A 50 -5.03 -17.77 -1.15
N GLY A 51 -4.45 -18.76 -0.46
CA GLY A 51 -3.97 -19.99 -1.09
C GLY A 51 -2.89 -19.70 -2.14
N ASN A 52 -3.14 -20.07 -3.39
CA ASN A 52 -2.22 -19.85 -4.51
C ASN A 52 -2.44 -18.50 -5.23
N LEU A 53 -3.42 -17.70 -4.79
CA LEU A 53 -3.75 -16.41 -5.40
C LEU A 53 -3.00 -15.31 -4.67
N HIS A 54 -2.16 -14.56 -5.38
CA HIS A 54 -1.42 -13.41 -4.86
C HIS A 54 -1.86 -12.15 -5.58
N ARG A 55 -2.05 -11.06 -4.83
CA ARG A 55 -2.54 -9.80 -5.38
C ARG A 55 -1.86 -8.62 -4.72
N ALA A 56 -1.40 -7.68 -5.54
CA ALA A 56 -1.03 -6.35 -5.06
C ALA A 56 -2.31 -5.55 -4.75
N VAL A 57 -2.35 -4.89 -3.60
CA VAL A 57 -3.46 -4.03 -3.18
C VAL A 57 -2.92 -2.74 -2.59
N LEU A 58 -3.65 -1.65 -2.80
CA LEU A 58 -3.42 -0.40 -2.10
C LEU A 58 -4.26 -0.34 -0.83
N MET A 59 -3.66 0.13 0.25
CA MET A 59 -4.32 0.41 1.51
C MET A 59 -4.18 1.89 1.82
N PHE A 60 -5.30 2.59 1.84
CA PHE A 60 -5.31 4.03 2.11
C PHE A 60 -5.34 4.31 3.60
N ASN A 61 -4.52 5.24 4.04
CA ASN A 61 -4.48 5.73 5.40
C ASN A 61 -5.58 6.76 5.62
N LYS A 62 -6.77 6.31 6.02
CA LYS A 62 -7.93 7.18 6.22
C LYS A 62 -8.19 7.48 7.68
N GLU A 63 -8.85 8.60 7.94
CA GLU A 63 -9.41 8.90 9.24
C GLU A 63 -10.30 7.75 9.72
N CYS A 64 -10.11 7.37 10.98
CA CYS A 64 -10.93 6.33 11.55
C CYS A 64 -12.26 6.91 12.03
N MET A 65 -13.36 6.38 11.49
CA MET A 65 -14.71 6.82 11.84
C MET A 65 -15.27 6.12 13.10
N SER A 66 -14.86 4.88 13.37
CA SER A 66 -15.29 4.13 14.55
C SER A 66 -14.38 2.92 14.86
N ASN A 67 -14.35 2.51 16.13
CA ASN A 67 -13.69 1.27 16.60
C ASN A 67 -12.16 1.14 16.36
N CYS A 68 -11.40 2.24 16.36
CA CYS A 68 -9.92 2.19 16.22
C CYS A 68 -9.12 2.27 17.52
N GLY A 69 -9.78 2.17 18.68
CA GLY A 69 -9.11 2.26 19.98
C GLY A 69 -8.43 3.62 20.17
N GLU A 70 -7.12 3.62 20.40
CA GLU A 70 -6.31 4.83 20.63
C GLU A 70 -5.83 5.51 19.33
N PHE A 71 -6.10 4.93 18.16
CA PHE A 71 -5.61 5.44 16.89
C PHE A 71 -6.65 6.32 16.18
N SER A 72 -6.19 7.47 15.65
CA SER A 72 -7.02 8.41 14.89
C SER A 72 -7.23 8.01 13.43
N ARG A 73 -6.42 7.07 12.92
CA ARG A 73 -6.44 6.64 11.51
C ARG A 73 -6.33 5.13 11.39
N THR A 74 -6.75 4.62 10.24
CA THR A 74 -6.73 3.19 9.91
C THR A 74 -6.42 2.98 8.42
N PHE A 75 -6.00 1.77 8.08
CA PHE A 75 -5.75 1.38 6.70
C PHE A 75 -6.98 0.69 6.11
N GLU A 76 -7.55 1.26 5.05
CA GLU A 76 -8.66 0.67 4.31
C GLU A 76 -8.13 0.05 3.00
N ILE A 77 -8.40 -1.24 2.79
CA ILE A 77 -8.00 -1.92 1.56
C ILE A 77 -8.87 -1.46 0.39
N ASN A 78 -8.23 -0.97 -0.67
CA ASN A 78 -8.88 -0.68 -1.93
C ASN A 78 -8.63 -1.81 -2.95
N TRP A 79 -9.64 -2.68 -3.06
CA TRP A 79 -9.65 -3.81 -3.99
C TRP A 79 -9.84 -3.42 -5.46
N ASN A 80 -10.26 -2.19 -5.75
CA ASN A 80 -10.58 -1.72 -7.10
C ASN A 80 -9.45 -0.88 -7.71
N THR A 81 -8.24 -0.97 -7.15
CA THR A 81 -7.11 -0.22 -7.67
C THR A 81 -6.64 -0.80 -9.00
N TRP A 82 -6.47 0.10 -9.97
CA TRP A 82 -6.01 -0.18 -11.32
C TRP A 82 -4.49 -0.39 -11.32
N ILE A 83 -4.01 -1.31 -10.49
CA ILE A 83 -2.60 -1.71 -10.50
C ILE A 83 -2.38 -2.50 -11.78
N GLU A 84 -1.57 -1.98 -12.70
CA GLU A 84 -1.20 -2.71 -13.91
C GLU A 84 -0.59 -4.08 -13.55
N GLY A 85 -1.01 -5.14 -14.23
CA GLY A 85 -0.60 -6.51 -13.88
C GLY A 85 -1.35 -7.10 -12.69
N HIS A 86 -2.64 -6.74 -12.56
CA HIS A 86 -3.65 -7.29 -11.66
C HIS A 86 -3.94 -8.80 -11.88
N ASP A 87 -2.92 -9.58 -12.19
CA ASP A 87 -2.99 -11.03 -12.32
C ASP A 87 -2.72 -11.66 -10.96
N SER A 88 -3.20 -12.90 -10.79
CA SER A 88 -3.20 -13.67 -9.54
C SER A 88 -1.81 -14.06 -9.00
N ARG A 89 -0.74 -13.42 -9.47
CA ARG A 89 0.67 -13.73 -9.18
C ARG A 89 1.54 -12.47 -9.01
N SER A 90 0.97 -11.39 -8.47
CA SER A 90 1.76 -10.20 -8.10
C SER A 90 2.82 -10.57 -7.04
N LEU A 91 4.09 -10.19 -7.26
CA LEU A 91 5.20 -10.48 -6.33
C LEU A 91 5.90 -9.21 -5.83
N LEU A 92 6.20 -8.29 -6.74
CA LEU A 92 7.01 -7.10 -6.47
C LEU A 92 6.34 -5.86 -7.06
N PRO A 93 5.23 -5.37 -6.47
CA PRO A 93 4.65 -4.11 -6.90
C PRO A 93 5.61 -2.95 -6.60
N ALA A 94 5.64 -1.99 -7.51
CA ALA A 94 6.41 -0.75 -7.39
C ALA A 94 5.50 0.42 -7.74
N PHE A 95 5.79 1.56 -7.12
CA PHE A 95 5.14 2.82 -7.39
C PHE A 95 6.21 3.86 -7.65
N TYR A 96 5.99 4.64 -8.70
CA TYR A 96 6.84 5.75 -9.06
C TYR A 96 5.95 6.97 -9.18
N ASP A 97 6.14 7.93 -8.28
CA ASP A 97 5.56 9.25 -8.47
C ASP A 97 6.49 10.01 -9.42
N LEU A 98 6.18 9.93 -10.70
CA LEU A 98 6.91 10.65 -11.75
C LEU A 98 6.34 12.07 -11.96
N ARG A 99 5.47 12.56 -11.07
CA ARG A 99 5.07 13.96 -11.13
C ARG A 99 6.26 14.83 -10.78
N ASP A 100 6.89 15.34 -11.83
CA ASP A 100 7.76 16.51 -11.74
C ASP A 100 7.00 17.63 -11.03
N ASN A 101 7.66 18.27 -10.06
CA ASN A 101 7.25 19.52 -9.45
C ASN A 101 7.18 20.64 -10.51
N PHE A 102 6.12 20.64 -11.32
CA PHE A 102 5.70 21.80 -12.10
C PHE A 102 4.69 22.62 -11.33
N GLU A 103 5.05 23.03 -10.11
CA GLU A 103 4.36 24.16 -9.48
C GLU A 103 5.27 24.97 -8.56
N HIS A 104 6.45 25.34 -9.05
CA HIS A 104 7.08 26.64 -8.73
C HIS A 104 7.49 27.31 -10.05
N ARG A 105 6.51 27.68 -10.88
CA ARG A 105 6.67 28.80 -11.81
C ARG A 105 5.79 29.95 -11.33
N GLY A 106 6.25 30.64 -10.29
CA GLY A 106 5.49 31.77 -9.76
C GLY A 106 5.99 32.41 -8.47
N SER A 107 7.28 32.39 -8.18
CA SER A 107 7.93 33.50 -7.46
C SER A 107 9.42 33.30 -7.57
N ALA A 108 10.07 34.27 -8.20
CA ALA A 108 11.51 34.39 -8.23
C ALA A 108 12.07 34.31 -6.81
N CYS A 109 13.30 33.83 -6.70
CA CYS A 109 14.21 34.28 -5.65
C CYS A 109 14.37 35.81 -5.78
N ASP A 110 13.39 36.56 -5.26
CA ASP A 110 13.58 37.94 -4.86
C ASP A 110 14.11 37.88 -3.42
N TRP A 111 15.28 38.48 -3.22
CA TRP A 111 16.04 38.57 -1.96
C TRP A 111 17.00 37.43 -1.64
N CYS A 112 17.97 37.21 -2.54
CA CYS A 112 19.34 36.93 -2.12
C CYS A 112 20.18 38.21 -2.28
N TYR A 113 20.31 38.97 -1.18
CA TYR A 113 21.42 39.88 -0.92
C TYR A 113 21.95 39.61 0.48
#